data_AF-A0A0D2FQA6-F1
#
_entry.id   AF-A0A0D2FQA6-F1
#
_cell.length_a   1.000
_cell.length_b   1.000
_cell.length_c   1.000
_cell.angle_alpha   90.00
_cell.angle_beta   90.00
_cell.angle_gamma   90.00
#
_symmetry.space_group_name_H-M   'P 1'
#
loop_
_entity.id
_entity.type
_entity.pdbx_description
1 polymer ?
#
loop_
_entity_poly.entity_id
_entity_poly.type
_entity_poly.pdbx_seq_one_letter_code
_entity_poly.pdbx_strand_id
1 'polypeptide(L)'
;MSDRELNPEQLCAELAKLHKTSVSPTGKFGFYITTCQGRVPQAVAWESSWTIYFTKLLRNVIALDDAENYLTKDGRVVKPSLIHGDLWEGNTGTSYQTGDVYLFDAAAMYAHHEFETGNWRCNYNKIHRKVYTQTYLRCNGPNEPMEEWDDQNCLYCTYYNVLYSVNHRSQGKAVRQTAFNDMYYLIDKFAPFSEGQGPERIKDADRGTLSDERDHTRS
;
A
#
# COMPACT_ATOMS: atom_id res chain seq x y z
N MET A 1 -20.84 -32.21 -3.39
CA MET A 1 -20.65 -31.80 -4.80
C MET A 1 -19.38 -32.48 -5.27
N SER A 2 -19.36 -33.08 -6.47
CA SER A 2 -18.18 -33.80 -6.94
C SER A 2 -17.04 -32.82 -7.23
N ASP A 3 -15.83 -33.11 -6.73
CA ASP A 3 -14.55 -32.44 -7.04
C ASP A 3 -14.10 -32.68 -8.50
N ARG A 4 -15.02 -32.58 -9.45
CA ARG A 4 -14.68 -32.69 -10.86
C ARG A 4 -14.23 -31.31 -11.34
N GLU A 5 -12.97 -31.22 -11.73
CA GLU A 5 -12.43 -30.01 -12.35
C GLU A 5 -13.29 -29.58 -13.56
N LEU A 6 -13.50 -28.26 -13.69
CA LEU A 6 -14.23 -27.68 -14.81
C LEU A 6 -13.40 -27.83 -16.09
N ASN A 7 -14.06 -28.15 -17.21
CA ASN A 7 -13.39 -28.15 -18.51
C ASN A 7 -13.05 -26.70 -18.91
N PRO A 8 -11.76 -26.32 -19.03
CA PRO A 8 -11.34 -24.94 -19.28
C PRO A 8 -11.76 -24.43 -20.66
N GLU A 9 -11.75 -25.28 -21.70
CA GLU A 9 -12.17 -24.89 -23.05
C GLU A 9 -13.65 -24.52 -23.09
N GLN A 10 -14.49 -25.37 -22.49
CA GLN A 10 -15.93 -25.16 -22.45
C GLN A 10 -16.29 -23.92 -21.61
N LEU A 11 -15.69 -23.77 -20.42
CA LEU A 11 -15.92 -22.62 -19.55
C LEU A 11 -15.55 -21.31 -20.25
N CYS A 12 -14.35 -21.25 -20.84
CA CYS A 12 -13.86 -20.06 -21.53
C CYS A 12 -14.71 -19.72 -22.77
N ALA A 13 -15.17 -20.73 -23.53
CA ALA A 13 -16.04 -20.52 -24.69
C ALA A 13 -17.39 -19.93 -24.31
N GLU A 14 -18.06 -20.48 -23.29
CA GLU A 14 -19.35 -19.98 -22.82
C GLU A 14 -19.22 -18.58 -22.18
N LEU A 15 -18.15 -18.33 -21.42
CA LEU A 15 -17.88 -17.01 -20.85
C LEU A 15 -17.63 -15.96 -21.92
N ALA A 16 -16.83 -16.29 -22.95
CA ALA A 16 -16.58 -15.39 -24.07
C ALA A 16 -17.87 -15.08 -24.86
N LYS A 17 -18.76 -16.07 -25.02
CA LYS A 17 -20.07 -15.87 -25.63
C LYS A 17 -20.93 -14.93 -24.79
N LEU A 18 -21.00 -15.11 -23.47
CA LEU A 18 -21.72 -14.23 -22.56
C LEU A 18 -21.23 -12.77 -22.69
N HIS A 19 -19.91 -12.56 -22.62
CA HIS A 19 -19.33 -11.22 -22.73
C HIS A 19 -19.62 -10.55 -24.08
N LYS A 20 -19.53 -11.29 -25.19
CA LYS A 20 -19.75 -10.74 -26.55
C LYS A 20 -21.22 -10.45 -26.86
N THR A 21 -22.14 -11.21 -26.27
CA THR A 21 -23.57 -11.12 -26.59
C THR A 21 -24.36 -10.28 -25.59
N SER A 22 -23.83 -10.07 -24.39
CA SER A 22 -24.46 -9.20 -23.40
C SER A 22 -24.35 -7.73 -23.79
N VAL A 23 -25.40 -6.96 -23.46
CA VAL A 23 -25.47 -5.52 -23.68
C VAL A 23 -26.01 -4.88 -22.40
N SER A 24 -25.32 -3.86 -21.88
CA SER A 24 -25.82 -3.09 -20.74
C SER A 24 -27.10 -2.35 -21.14
N PRO A 25 -28.23 -2.50 -20.41
CA PRO A 25 -29.50 -1.84 -20.75
C PRO A 25 -29.43 -0.32 -20.61
N THR A 26 -28.41 0.21 -19.94
CA THR A 26 -28.21 1.65 -19.72
C THR A 26 -27.00 2.21 -20.46
N GLY A 27 -26.20 1.36 -21.12
CA GLY A 27 -24.89 1.72 -21.66
C GLY A 27 -23.83 2.06 -20.59
N LYS A 28 -24.13 1.84 -19.30
CA LYS A 28 -23.24 2.11 -18.15
C LYS A 28 -22.71 0.82 -17.53
N PHE A 29 -21.70 0.93 -16.67
CA PHE A 29 -21.22 -0.13 -15.77
C PHE A 29 -22.11 -0.20 -14.53
N GLY A 30 -22.46 -1.39 -14.07
CA GLY A 30 -23.34 -1.58 -12.92
C GLY A 30 -24.34 -2.71 -13.11
N PHE A 31 -25.26 -2.84 -12.15
CA PHE A 31 -26.37 -3.78 -12.21
C PHE A 31 -27.64 -3.14 -11.63
N TYR A 32 -28.80 -3.64 -12.06
CA TYR A 32 -30.10 -3.05 -11.71
C TYR A 32 -30.52 -3.31 -10.25
N ILE A 33 -29.94 -4.33 -9.62
CA ILE A 33 -30.15 -4.70 -8.22
C ILE A 33 -28.78 -4.86 -7.54
N THR A 34 -28.70 -4.51 -6.27
CA THR A 34 -27.50 -4.78 -5.46
C THR A 34 -27.27 -6.29 -5.40
N THR A 35 -26.15 -6.73 -5.98
CA THR A 35 -25.70 -8.12 -5.92
C THR A 35 -24.78 -8.32 -4.72
N CYS A 36 -24.58 -9.57 -4.32
CA CYS A 36 -23.65 -9.94 -3.24
C CYS A 36 -22.50 -10.81 -3.77
N GLN A 37 -21.32 -10.67 -3.18
CA GLN A 37 -20.22 -11.62 -3.30
C GLN A 37 -20.09 -12.36 -1.97
N GLY A 38 -20.58 -13.60 -1.92
CA GLY A 38 -20.83 -14.27 -0.64
C GLY A 38 -21.83 -13.47 0.21
N ARG A 39 -21.46 -13.14 1.45
CA ARG A 39 -22.28 -12.32 2.37
C ARG A 39 -22.13 -10.81 2.18
N VAL A 40 -21.30 -10.37 1.24
CA VAL A 40 -20.91 -8.96 1.09
C VAL A 40 -21.73 -8.29 -0.02
N PRO A 41 -22.53 -7.24 0.26
CA PRO A 41 -23.17 -6.47 -0.79
C PRO A 41 -22.14 -5.68 -1.60
N GLN A 42 -22.29 -5.69 -2.93
CA GLN A 42 -21.39 -5.02 -3.87
C GLN A 42 -21.87 -3.60 -4.20
N ALA A 43 -20.93 -2.66 -4.42
CA ALA A 43 -21.22 -1.29 -4.84
C ALA A 43 -21.52 -1.17 -6.35
N VAL A 44 -22.62 -1.77 -6.81
CA VAL A 44 -22.92 -1.98 -8.25
C VAL A 44 -23.85 -0.92 -8.88
N ALA A 45 -24.03 0.23 -8.22
CA ALA A 45 -24.84 1.31 -8.77
C ALA A 45 -24.27 1.82 -10.12
N TRP A 46 -25.16 2.18 -11.05
CA TRP A 46 -24.80 2.58 -12.41
C TRP A 46 -23.78 3.73 -12.47
N GLU A 47 -22.75 3.57 -13.28
CA GLU A 47 -21.67 4.54 -13.49
C GLU A 47 -21.19 4.52 -14.96
N SER A 48 -20.95 5.70 -15.52
CA SER A 48 -20.50 5.87 -16.90
C SER A 48 -19.00 5.60 -17.11
N SER A 49 -18.16 5.84 -16.09
CA SER A 49 -16.71 5.62 -16.18
C SER A 49 -16.30 4.33 -15.49
N TRP A 50 -15.64 3.43 -16.23
CA TRP A 50 -15.11 2.20 -15.66
C TRP A 50 -14.17 2.47 -14.49
N THR A 51 -13.29 3.46 -14.62
CA THR A 51 -12.33 3.82 -13.57
C THR A 51 -13.05 4.24 -12.29
N ILE A 52 -14.12 5.05 -12.39
CA ILE A 52 -14.91 5.47 -11.23
C ILE A 52 -15.67 4.28 -10.63
N TYR A 53 -16.28 3.47 -11.49
CA TYR A 53 -17.03 2.28 -11.06
C TYR A 53 -16.14 1.30 -10.30
N PHE A 54 -14.98 0.97 -10.87
CA PHE A 54 -14.00 0.10 -10.23
C PHE A 54 -13.46 0.70 -8.93
N THR A 55 -13.22 2.02 -8.88
CA THR A 55 -12.82 2.71 -7.64
C THR A 55 -13.89 2.56 -6.55
N LYS A 56 -15.17 2.64 -6.89
CA LYS A 56 -16.28 2.43 -5.93
C LYS A 56 -16.31 0.99 -5.42
N LEU A 57 -16.13 0.00 -6.30
CA LEU A 57 -16.03 -1.40 -5.91
C LEU A 57 -14.86 -1.65 -4.96
N LEU A 58 -13.67 -1.13 -5.29
CA LEU A 58 -12.48 -1.30 -4.46
C LEU A 58 -12.62 -0.60 -3.10
N ARG A 59 -13.13 0.64 -3.08
CA ARG A 59 -13.42 1.36 -1.82
C ARG A 59 -14.41 0.62 -0.93
N ASN A 60 -15.42 -0.04 -1.51
CA ASN A 60 -16.36 -0.85 -0.74
C ASN A 60 -15.66 -2.01 -0.04
N VAL A 61 -14.74 -2.70 -0.73
CA VAL A 61 -13.95 -3.79 -0.12
C VAL A 61 -13.02 -3.26 0.96
N ILE A 62 -12.33 -2.14 0.71
CA ILE A 62 -11.48 -1.48 1.71
C ILE A 62 -12.27 -1.04 2.94
N ALA A 63 -13.46 -0.48 2.77
CA ALA A 63 -14.32 -0.07 3.90
C ALA A 63 -14.79 -1.27 4.74
N LEU A 64 -14.98 -2.43 4.13
CA LEU A 64 -15.30 -3.66 4.85
C LEU A 64 -14.10 -4.19 5.64
N ASP A 65 -12.90 -4.08 5.08
CA ASP A 65 -11.66 -4.39 5.80
C ASP A 65 -11.40 -3.41 6.96
N ASP A 66 -11.65 -2.12 6.73
CA ASP A 66 -11.56 -1.07 7.77
C ASP A 66 -12.54 -1.32 8.92
N ALA A 67 -13.71 -1.92 8.65
CA ALA A 67 -14.68 -2.29 9.69
C ALA A 67 -14.16 -3.38 10.64
N GLU A 68 -13.18 -4.19 10.23
CA GLU A 68 -12.46 -5.12 11.12
C GLU A 68 -11.50 -4.39 12.06
N ASN A 69 -11.14 -3.14 11.69
CA ASN A 69 -10.52 -2.13 12.55
C ASN A 69 -9.22 -2.59 13.22
N TYR A 70 -8.37 -3.34 12.51
CA TYR A 70 -7.17 -3.99 13.06
C TYR A 70 -6.25 -3.06 13.86
N LEU A 71 -6.17 -1.78 13.49
CA LEU A 71 -5.31 -0.80 14.17
C LEU A 71 -5.87 -0.31 15.52
N THR A 72 -7.19 -0.37 15.73
CA THR A 72 -7.81 -0.01 17.02
C THR A 72 -8.59 -1.17 17.67
N LYS A 73 -8.44 -2.37 17.11
CA LYS A 73 -8.99 -3.62 17.62
C LYS A 73 -8.47 -3.89 19.04
N ASP A 74 -9.29 -4.58 19.84
CA ASP A 74 -8.96 -4.99 21.21
C ASP A 74 -8.61 -3.81 22.15
N GLY A 75 -9.15 -2.63 21.87
CA GLY A 75 -8.96 -1.42 22.69
C GLY A 75 -7.65 -0.68 22.43
N ARG A 76 -6.93 -0.99 21.34
CA ARG A 76 -5.76 -0.23 20.90
C ARG A 76 -6.16 1.22 20.60
N VAL A 77 -5.41 2.18 21.15
CA VAL A 77 -5.65 3.61 20.92
C VAL A 77 -4.47 4.20 20.17
N VAL A 78 -4.71 4.64 18.94
CA VAL A 78 -3.73 5.39 18.16
C VAL A 78 -3.88 6.88 18.49
N LYS A 79 -2.85 7.48 19.10
CA LYS A 79 -2.83 8.91 19.40
C LYS A 79 -2.58 9.74 18.13
N PRO A 80 -3.50 10.63 17.72
CA PRO A 80 -3.23 11.58 16.64
C PRO A 80 -2.07 12.51 17.03
N SER A 81 -1.01 12.47 16.24
CA SER A 81 0.21 13.26 16.45
C SER A 81 0.46 14.11 15.21
N LEU A 82 0.84 15.37 15.41
CA LEU A 82 1.24 16.23 14.29
C LEU A 82 2.53 15.68 13.69
N ILE A 83 2.50 15.36 12.40
CA ILE A 83 3.66 14.93 11.62
C ILE A 83 3.92 15.95 10.50
N HIS A 84 5.16 15.99 10.03
CA HIS A 84 5.60 16.77 8.87
C HIS A 84 5.07 16.17 7.55
N GLY A 85 5.01 14.84 7.45
CA GLY A 85 4.36 14.12 6.34
C GLY A 85 5.19 13.99 5.06
N ASP A 86 6.24 14.80 4.91
CA ASP A 86 7.26 14.70 3.85
C ASP A 86 8.67 14.94 4.42
N LEU A 87 9.01 14.31 5.55
CA LEU A 87 10.30 14.54 6.20
C LEU A 87 11.39 13.63 5.63
N TRP A 88 12.30 14.22 4.88
CA TRP A 88 13.51 13.59 4.34
C TRP A 88 14.63 14.63 4.25
N GLU A 89 15.86 14.22 3.95
CA GLU A 89 17.02 15.12 4.03
C GLU A 89 16.91 16.38 3.17
N GLY A 90 16.19 16.33 2.04
CA GLY A 90 15.96 17.50 1.18
C GLY A 90 15.07 18.57 1.82
N ASN A 91 14.25 18.17 2.79
CA ASN A 91 13.32 19.01 3.55
C ASN A 91 13.83 19.29 4.97
N THR A 92 15.12 19.03 5.22
CA THR A 92 15.79 19.35 6.48
C THR A 92 17.02 20.21 6.24
N GLY A 93 17.29 21.14 7.15
CA GLY A 93 18.52 21.91 7.15
C GLY A 93 19.06 22.09 8.55
N THR A 94 20.38 22.27 8.67
CA THR A 94 21.03 22.63 9.93
C THR A 94 21.61 24.02 9.79
N SER A 95 21.26 24.92 10.71
CA SER A 95 21.84 26.26 10.76
C SER A 95 23.34 26.15 11.01
N TYR A 96 24.14 26.75 10.11
CA TYR A 96 25.59 26.82 10.31
C TYR A 96 25.96 27.60 11.58
N GLN A 97 25.17 28.60 11.94
CA GLN A 97 25.48 29.52 13.03
C GLN A 97 25.12 28.94 14.40
N THR A 98 24.00 28.22 14.49
CA THR A 98 23.42 27.75 15.77
C THR A 98 23.47 26.25 15.95
N GLY A 99 23.58 25.48 14.86
CA GLY A 99 23.44 24.02 14.88
C GLY A 99 22.00 23.53 14.99
N ASP A 100 21.01 24.44 15.00
CA ASP A 100 19.60 24.06 15.10
C ASP A 100 19.12 23.39 13.80
N VAL A 101 18.22 22.43 13.95
CA VAL A 101 17.56 21.74 12.84
C VAL A 101 16.29 22.49 12.44
N TYR A 102 16.15 22.73 11.15
CA TYR A 102 14.99 23.37 10.52
C TYR A 102 14.33 22.38 9.56
N LEU A 103 13.01 22.43 9.51
CA LEU A 103 12.16 21.61 8.65
C LEU A 103 11.45 22.52 7.64
N PHE A 104 11.33 22.08 6.38
CA PHE A 104 10.76 22.85 5.27
C PHE A 104 9.76 22.01 4.47
N ASP A 105 8.87 22.65 3.69
CA ASP A 105 7.98 21.99 2.73
C ASP A 105 7.12 20.86 3.32
N ALA A 106 6.54 21.12 4.49
CA ALA A 106 5.69 20.15 5.18
C ALA A 106 4.40 19.81 4.41
N ALA A 107 4.13 18.51 4.30
CA ALA A 107 2.83 17.94 3.96
C ALA A 107 2.07 17.58 5.26
N ALA A 108 1.97 18.56 6.17
CA ALA A 108 1.63 18.32 7.57
C ALA A 108 0.21 17.75 7.78
N MET A 109 0.10 16.82 8.71
CA MET A 109 -1.19 16.21 9.10
C MET A 109 -1.14 15.67 10.53
N TYR A 110 -2.30 15.41 11.12
CA TYR A 110 -2.39 14.60 12.34
C TYR A 110 -2.54 13.13 11.95
N ALA A 111 -1.58 12.29 12.35
CA ALA A 111 -1.52 10.87 12.00
C ALA A 111 -0.95 10.03 13.16
N HIS A 112 -0.87 8.71 12.97
CA HIS A 112 -0.01 7.88 13.82
C HIS A 112 1.44 8.35 13.68
N HIS A 113 2.15 8.58 14.79
CA HIS A 113 3.49 9.19 14.75
C HIS A 113 4.50 8.34 13.96
N GLU A 114 4.34 7.02 13.95
CA GLU A 114 5.19 6.08 13.21
C GLU A 114 5.02 6.20 11.68
N PHE A 115 3.93 6.82 11.22
CA PHE A 115 3.72 7.09 9.80
C PHE A 115 4.85 7.96 9.24
N GLU A 116 5.32 8.98 9.98
CA GLU A 116 6.46 9.83 9.57
C GLU A 116 7.71 8.99 9.30
N THR A 117 8.03 8.08 10.22
CA THR A 117 9.20 7.20 10.09
C THR A 117 9.04 6.15 8.99
N GLY A 118 7.82 5.95 8.46
CA GLY A 118 7.58 5.13 7.28
C GLY A 118 8.29 5.70 6.04
N ASN A 119 8.32 7.03 5.90
CA ASN A 119 9.08 7.69 4.83
C ASN A 119 10.58 7.46 4.97
N TRP A 120 11.07 7.37 6.21
CA TRP A 120 12.50 7.19 6.46
C TRP A 120 12.94 5.79 6.01
N ARG A 121 12.08 4.77 6.09
CA ARG A 121 12.39 3.40 5.62
C ARG A 121 12.74 3.34 4.14
N CYS A 122 12.23 4.28 3.33
CA CYS A 122 12.50 4.35 1.91
C CYS A 122 13.99 4.60 1.64
N ASN A 123 14.64 3.62 1.02
CA ASN A 123 16.07 3.62 0.70
C ASN A 123 16.52 4.70 -0.30
N TYR A 124 15.57 5.40 -0.93
CA TYR A 124 15.86 6.60 -1.72
C TYR A 124 16.03 7.87 -0.88
N ASN A 125 15.85 7.80 0.44
CA ASN A 125 16.16 8.85 1.40
C ASN A 125 17.45 8.49 2.16
N LYS A 126 18.36 9.45 2.35
CA LYS A 126 19.58 9.26 3.14
C LYS A 126 19.28 8.98 4.62
N ILE A 127 18.16 9.50 5.12
CA ILE A 127 17.73 9.27 6.50
C ILE A 127 17.20 7.84 6.75
N HIS A 128 17.20 6.95 5.74
CA HIS A 128 16.93 5.52 5.93
C HIS A 128 17.96 4.79 6.80
N ARG A 129 19.14 5.39 6.98
CA ARG A 129 20.19 4.82 7.84
C ARG A 129 19.60 4.57 9.22
N LYS A 130 19.70 3.33 9.70
CA LYS A 130 19.09 2.85 10.96
C LYS A 130 19.36 3.75 12.17
N VAL A 131 20.48 4.47 12.19
CA VAL A 131 20.81 5.42 13.25
C VAL A 131 19.72 6.47 13.49
N TYR A 132 19.03 6.96 12.45
CA TYR A 132 17.96 7.96 12.59
C TYR A 132 16.74 7.35 13.27
N THR A 133 16.23 6.25 12.72
CA THR A 133 15.08 5.53 13.29
C THR A 133 15.37 5.03 14.70
N GLN A 134 16.55 4.45 14.96
CA GLN A 134 16.97 4.04 16.31
C GLN A 134 17.04 5.22 17.27
N THR A 135 17.54 6.38 16.82
CA THR A 135 17.59 7.58 17.65
C THR A 135 16.19 8.09 17.98
N TYR A 136 15.28 8.12 17.01
CA TYR A 136 13.87 8.46 17.23
C TYR A 136 13.20 7.52 18.22
N LEU A 137 13.37 6.20 18.06
CA LEU A 137 12.80 5.19 18.96
C LEU A 137 13.35 5.30 20.39
N ARG A 138 14.60 5.72 20.58
CA ARG A 138 15.12 6.04 21.93
C ARG A 138 14.42 7.23 22.58
N CYS A 139 13.92 8.18 21.79
CA CYS A 139 13.27 9.39 22.29
C CYS A 139 11.77 9.21 22.50
N ASN A 140 11.08 8.50 21.61
CA ASN A 140 9.61 8.41 21.61
C ASN A 140 9.06 7.00 21.83
N GLY A 141 9.90 5.96 21.72
CA GLY A 141 9.47 4.55 21.75
C GLY A 141 8.62 4.15 20.53
N PRO A 142 8.48 2.84 20.27
CA PRO A 142 7.44 2.32 19.40
C PRO A 142 6.08 2.31 20.11
N ASN A 143 5.01 2.41 19.34
CA ASN A 143 3.65 2.19 19.78
C ASN A 143 3.40 0.69 19.98
N GLU A 144 2.45 0.35 20.85
CA GLU A 144 2.10 -1.05 21.10
C GLU A 144 1.33 -1.67 19.91
N PRO A 145 1.55 -2.97 19.61
CA PRO A 145 2.54 -3.85 20.22
C PRO A 145 3.94 -3.61 19.65
N MET A 146 4.92 -3.43 20.54
CA MET A 146 6.28 -3.02 20.15
C MET A 146 6.97 -4.00 19.19
N GLU A 147 6.64 -5.29 19.26
CA GLU A 147 7.14 -6.34 18.38
C GLU A 147 6.68 -6.20 16.92
N GLU A 148 5.56 -5.51 16.67
CA GLU A 148 5.03 -5.25 15.32
C GLU A 148 5.60 -3.97 14.70
N TRP A 149 6.44 -3.21 15.42
CA TRP A 149 7.00 -1.93 14.96
C TRP A 149 7.55 -2.01 13.52
N ASP A 150 8.41 -3.00 13.22
CA ASP A 150 9.04 -3.09 11.91
C ASP A 150 8.03 -3.44 10.81
N ASP A 151 7.00 -4.21 11.14
CA ASP A 151 5.92 -4.56 10.22
C ASP A 151 5.01 -3.35 9.94
N GLN A 152 4.66 -2.58 10.99
CA GLN A 152 3.86 -1.36 10.85
C GLN A 152 4.64 -0.30 10.05
N ASN A 153 5.94 -0.14 10.32
CA ASN A 153 6.80 0.76 9.55
C ASN A 153 6.94 0.31 8.08
N CYS A 154 7.03 -1.01 7.83
CA CYS A 154 6.99 -1.59 6.49
C CYS A 154 5.68 -1.28 5.76
N LEU A 155 4.54 -1.42 6.45
CA LEU A 155 3.22 -1.07 5.92
C LEU A 155 3.15 0.43 5.57
N TYR A 156 3.58 1.33 6.46
CA TYR A 156 3.59 2.77 6.20
C TYR A 156 4.55 3.15 5.06
N CYS A 157 5.68 2.49 4.92
CA CYS A 157 6.62 2.66 3.81
C CYS A 157 5.95 2.40 2.44
N THR A 158 4.98 1.47 2.35
CA THR A 158 4.28 1.20 1.08
C THR A 158 3.55 2.43 0.54
N TYR A 159 2.97 3.28 1.41
CA TYR A 159 2.33 4.53 1.02
C TYR A 159 3.33 5.46 0.32
N TYR A 160 4.50 5.67 0.94
CA TYR A 160 5.55 6.55 0.42
C TYR A 160 6.15 6.00 -0.87
N ASN A 161 6.40 4.69 -0.96
CA ASN A 161 6.88 4.05 -2.18
C ASN A 161 5.89 4.21 -3.35
N VAL A 162 4.58 4.00 -3.11
CA VAL A 162 3.55 4.21 -4.14
C VAL A 162 3.52 5.68 -4.57
N LEU A 163 3.52 6.62 -3.62
CA LEU A 163 3.54 8.07 -3.89
C LEU A 163 4.78 8.50 -4.69
N TYR A 164 5.97 8.06 -4.28
CA TYR A 164 7.20 8.36 -5.02
C TYR A 164 7.13 7.82 -6.45
N SER A 165 6.59 6.62 -6.62
CA SER A 165 6.55 5.96 -7.92
C SER A 165 5.64 6.62 -8.96
N VAL A 166 4.59 7.30 -8.52
CA VAL A 166 3.68 8.03 -9.42
C VAL A 166 4.30 9.37 -9.85
N ASN A 167 5.13 9.96 -8.99
CA ASN A 167 5.80 11.23 -9.25
C ASN A 167 7.11 11.08 -10.04
N HIS A 168 7.78 9.92 -9.96
CA HIS A 168 9.08 9.67 -10.60
C HIS A 168 8.97 8.61 -11.69
N ARG A 169 8.36 8.92 -12.83
CA ARG A 169 8.01 7.92 -13.87
C ARG A 169 9.17 7.07 -14.39
N SER A 170 10.39 7.62 -14.47
CA SER A 170 11.59 6.89 -14.92
C SER A 170 12.13 5.89 -13.90
N GLN A 171 11.93 6.14 -12.60
CA GLN A 171 12.43 5.30 -11.49
C GLN A 171 11.31 4.55 -10.77
N GLY A 172 10.05 4.89 -11.05
CA GLY A 172 8.88 4.40 -10.32
C GLY A 172 8.65 2.91 -10.47
N LYS A 173 9.19 2.26 -11.52
CA LYS A 173 9.15 0.79 -11.63
C LYS A 173 9.87 0.13 -10.44
N ALA A 174 11.12 0.53 -10.16
CA ALA A 174 11.92 -0.04 -9.09
C ALA A 174 11.22 0.13 -7.72
N VAL A 175 10.71 1.33 -7.45
CA VAL A 175 10.07 1.65 -6.17
C VAL A 175 8.71 0.94 -6.00
N ARG A 176 7.91 0.80 -7.07
CA ARG A 176 6.68 -0.02 -7.02
C ARG A 176 6.98 -1.48 -6.73
N GLN A 177 8.07 -2.01 -7.31
CA GLN A 177 8.50 -3.38 -7.07
C GLN A 177 8.95 -3.59 -5.62
N THR A 178 9.58 -2.59 -4.99
CA THR A 178 9.85 -2.59 -3.54
C THR A 178 8.55 -2.66 -2.73
N ALA A 179 7.60 -1.75 -2.98
CA ALA A 179 6.30 -1.78 -2.29
C ALA A 179 5.57 -3.12 -2.45
N PHE A 180 5.64 -3.71 -3.64
CA PHE A 180 5.06 -5.01 -3.93
C PHE A 180 5.69 -6.15 -3.11
N ASN A 181 7.02 -6.14 -2.96
CA ASN A 181 7.71 -7.12 -2.12
C ASN A 181 7.42 -6.91 -0.63
N ASP A 182 7.34 -5.65 -0.17
CA ASP A 182 6.94 -5.31 1.20
C ASP A 182 5.52 -5.82 1.51
N MET A 183 4.57 -5.64 0.59
CA MET A 183 3.22 -6.20 0.72
C MET A 183 3.24 -7.73 0.78
N TYR A 184 4.04 -8.40 -0.05
CA TYR A 184 4.20 -9.85 0.04
C TYR A 184 4.73 -10.31 1.38
N TYR A 185 5.77 -9.64 1.89
CA TYR A 185 6.34 -9.94 3.20
C TYR A 185 5.27 -9.87 4.31
N LEU A 186 4.45 -8.82 4.31
CA LEU A 186 3.37 -8.66 5.27
C LEU A 186 2.30 -9.75 5.11
N ILE A 187 1.89 -10.06 3.89
CA ILE A 187 0.91 -11.12 3.63
C ILE A 187 1.45 -12.47 4.08
N ASP A 188 2.69 -12.82 3.76
CA ASP A 188 3.31 -14.09 4.17
C ASP A 188 3.32 -14.26 5.70
N LYS A 189 3.50 -13.16 6.44
CA LYS A 189 3.57 -13.17 7.89
C LYS A 189 2.20 -13.25 8.56
N PHE A 190 1.23 -12.48 8.08
CA PHE A 190 -0.06 -12.29 8.78
C PHE A 190 -1.23 -13.06 8.15
N ALA A 191 -1.17 -13.36 6.85
CA ALA A 191 -2.25 -14.00 6.11
C ALA A 191 -1.69 -14.81 4.91
N PRO A 192 -0.83 -15.81 5.15
CA PRO A 192 -0.12 -16.50 4.07
C PRO A 192 -1.08 -17.18 3.10
N PHE A 193 -0.72 -17.13 1.82
CA PHE A 193 -1.40 -17.94 0.81
C PHE A 193 -1.19 -19.43 1.09
N SER A 194 -2.18 -20.26 0.76
CA SER A 194 -1.96 -21.69 0.65
C SER A 194 -0.88 -22.00 -0.39
N GLU A 195 -0.19 -23.13 -0.22
CA GLU A 195 0.91 -23.52 -1.10
C GLU A 195 0.51 -23.47 -2.59
N GLY A 196 1.27 -22.71 -3.38
CA GLY A 196 1.02 -22.54 -4.82
C GLY A 196 -0.18 -21.66 -5.20
N GLN A 197 -0.92 -21.08 -4.25
CA GLN A 197 -2.08 -20.22 -4.51
C GLN A 197 -1.77 -18.72 -4.46
N GLY A 198 -0.54 -18.34 -4.10
CA GLY A 198 -0.09 -16.96 -4.13
C GLY A 198 0.15 -16.45 -5.55
N PRO A 199 0.05 -15.14 -5.80
CA PRO A 199 0.42 -14.57 -7.09
C PRO A 199 1.91 -14.81 -7.39
N GLU A 200 2.32 -14.61 -8.65
CA GLU A 200 3.72 -14.74 -9.02
C GLU A 200 4.57 -13.63 -8.33
N ARG A 201 5.75 -14.00 -7.85
CA ARG A 201 6.72 -13.04 -7.27
C ARG A 201 7.59 -12.45 -8.37
N ILE A 202 8.12 -11.24 -8.12
CA ILE A 202 9.03 -10.59 -9.06
C ILE A 202 10.32 -11.40 -9.16
N LYS A 203 10.67 -11.80 -10.37
CA LYS A 203 11.95 -12.45 -10.67
C LYS A 203 13.07 -11.41 -10.62
N ASP A 204 14.26 -11.81 -10.20
CA ASP A 204 15.39 -10.89 -10.08
C ASP A 204 15.76 -10.24 -11.42
N ALA A 205 15.59 -10.95 -12.54
CA ALA A 205 15.79 -10.42 -13.89
C ALA A 205 14.83 -9.27 -14.27
N ASP A 206 13.67 -9.19 -13.63
CA ASP A 206 12.64 -8.18 -13.91
C ASP A 206 12.71 -6.95 -13.00
N ARG A 207 13.61 -6.98 -12.00
CA ARG A 207 13.78 -5.89 -11.03
C ARG A 207 14.36 -4.65 -11.71
N GLY A 208 13.65 -3.53 -11.59
CA GLY A 208 14.18 -2.22 -11.86
C GLY A 208 15.17 -1.80 -10.76
N THR A 209 16.11 -0.94 -11.11
CA THR A 209 17.07 -0.37 -10.17
C THR A 209 16.83 1.13 -10.02
N LEU A 210 17.08 1.64 -8.82
CA LEU A 210 17.28 3.08 -8.63
C LEU A 210 18.64 3.48 -9.23
N SER A 211 18.80 4.75 -9.58
CA SER A 211 20.11 5.29 -9.95
C SER A 211 21.04 5.28 -8.75
N ASP A 212 22.36 5.26 -8.95
CA ASP A 212 23.31 5.27 -7.83
C ASP A 212 23.17 6.52 -6.95
N GLU A 213 22.76 7.66 -7.52
CA GLU A 213 22.44 8.88 -6.75
C GLU A 213 21.23 8.73 -5.82
N ARG A 214 20.33 7.78 -6.10
CA ARG A 214 19.05 7.58 -5.43
C ARG A 214 18.97 6.25 -4.69
N ASP A 215 19.94 5.36 -4.84
CA ASP A 215 20.02 4.13 -4.05
C ASP A 215 21.03 4.31 -2.92
N HIS A 216 20.54 4.80 -1.77
CA HIS A 216 21.41 5.05 -0.62
C HIS A 216 21.82 3.78 0.13
N THR A 217 21.43 2.59 -0.34
CA THR A 217 21.95 1.31 0.20
C THR A 217 23.33 0.94 -0.35
N ARG A 218 23.76 1.58 -1.45
CA ARG A 218 25.02 1.27 -2.15
C ARG A 218 26.21 2.16 -1.73
N SER A 219 25.99 3.12 -0.83
CA SER A 219 26.93 4.19 -0.45
C SER A 219 27.34 4.19 1.02
#